data_AF-A7I165-F1
#
_entry.id   AF-A7I165-F1
#
_cell.length_a   1.000
_cell.length_b   1.000
_cell.length_c   1.000
_cell.angle_alpha   90.00
_cell.angle_beta   90.00
_cell.angle_gamma   90.00
#
_symmetry.space_group_name_H-M   'P 1'
#
loop_
_entity.id
_entity.type
_entity.pdbx_description
1 polymer ?
#
loop_
_entity_poly.entity_id
_entity_poly.type
_entity_poly.pdbx_seq_one_letter_code
_entity_poly.pdbx_strand_id
1 'polypeptide(L)' 'MNEILNIADIKIIFKKGKKSYEVARKILNDDNRLMALNSTSSANARMSFDDLICEWSDNLLKFL' A
#
# COMPACT_ATOMS: atom_id res chain seq x y z
N MET A 1 -18.75 9.67 1.00
CA MET A 1 -17.95 8.86 0.04
C MET A 1 -16.61 9.58 -0.11
N ASN A 2 -15.46 8.90 0.08
CA ASN A 2 -14.13 9.52 0.28
C ASN A 2 -13.79 10.58 -0.78
N GLU A 3 -13.94 11.87 -0.45
CA GLU A 3 -13.77 12.99 -1.37
C GLU A 3 -12.41 12.98 -2.07
N ILE A 4 -11.35 12.67 -1.32
CA ILE A 4 -9.97 12.57 -1.84
C ILE A 4 -9.87 11.57 -3.00
N LEU A 5 -10.56 10.43 -2.92
CA LEU A 5 -10.50 9.39 -3.96
C LEU A 5 -11.25 9.79 -5.24
N ASN A 6 -12.20 10.71 -5.13
CA ASN A 6 -13.04 11.15 -6.23
C ASN A 6 -12.48 12.40 -6.92
N ILE A 7 -11.71 13.23 -6.21
CA ILE A 7 -11.15 14.48 -6.73
C ILE A 7 -9.71 14.33 -7.24
N ALA A 8 -8.94 13.39 -6.69
CA ALA A 8 -7.55 13.18 -7.07
C ALA A 8 -7.43 12.05 -8.09
N ASP A 9 -6.58 12.25 -9.10
CA ASP A 9 -6.21 11.21 -10.05
C ASP A 9 -5.20 10.24 -9.41
N ILE A 10 -5.73 9.34 -8.57
CA ILE A 10 -4.91 8.38 -7.83
C ILE A 10 -4.68 7.14 -8.69
N LYS A 11 -3.46 6.94 -9.19
CA LYS A 11 -3.12 5.73 -9.95
C LYS A 11 -3.18 4.46 -9.08
N ILE A 12 -2.66 4.54 -7.85
CA ILE A 12 -2.60 3.41 -6.92
C ILE A 12 -2.54 3.84 -5.46
N ILE A 13 -3.04 2.98 -4.59
CA ILE A 13 -3.06 3.14 -3.14
C ILE A 13 -2.29 1.99 -2.50
N PHE A 14 -1.13 2.31 -1.94
CA PHE A 14 -0.33 1.36 -1.19
C PHE A 14 -0.81 1.25 0.27
N LYS A 15 -0.97 0.01 0.75
CA LYS A 15 -1.46 -0.31 2.09
C LYS A 15 -0.37 -1.01 2.88
N LYS A 16 0.10 -0.37 3.94
CA LYS A 16 1.16 -0.87 4.82
C LYS A 16 0.58 -1.97 5.73
N GLY A 17 0.95 -3.22 5.45
CA GLY A 17 0.53 -4.41 6.18
C GLY A 17 -0.82 -4.99 5.74
N LYS A 18 -0.96 -6.30 5.92
CA LYS A 18 -2.11 -7.11 5.48
C LYS A 18 -3.46 -6.58 5.99
N LYS A 19 -3.55 -6.21 7.27
CA LYS A 19 -4.81 -5.76 7.88
C LYS A 19 -5.32 -4.45 7.27
N SER A 20 -4.43 -3.50 6.97
CA SER A 20 -4.83 -2.23 6.36
C SER A 20 -5.29 -2.42 4.92
N TYR A 21 -4.68 -3.36 4.19
CA TYR A 21 -5.11 -3.79 2.86
C TYR A 21 -6.51 -4.42 2.90
N GLU A 22 -6.75 -5.39 3.78
CA GLU A 22 -8.05 -6.07 3.88
C GLU A 22 -9.19 -5.11 4.23
N VAL A 23 -8.96 -4.18 5.16
CA VAL A 23 -9.95 -3.15 5.52
C VAL A 23 -10.23 -2.23 4.34
N ALA A 24 -9.17 -1.75 3.67
CA ALA A 24 -9.34 -0.89 2.50
C ALA A 24 -10.06 -1.59 1.36
N ARG A 25 -9.75 -2.87 1.12
CA ARG A 25 -10.42 -3.71 0.12
C ARG A 25 -11.93 -3.74 0.34
N LYS A 26 -12.36 -3.97 1.59
CA LYS A 26 -13.79 -4.01 1.96
C LYS A 26 -14.49 -2.65 1.83
N ILE A 27 -13.80 -1.56 2.18
CA ILE A 27 -14.40 -0.21 2.19
C ILE A 27 -14.45 0.39 0.79
N LEU A 28 -13.39 0.21 0.01
CA LEU A 28 -13.24 0.86 -1.30
C LEU A 28 -13.80 0.01 -2.44
N ASN A 29 -13.88 -1.30 -2.27
CA ASN A 29 -14.39 -2.24 -3.29
C ASN A 29 -13.71 -2.06 -4.67
N ASP A 30 -12.43 -1.69 -4.66
CA ASP A 30 -11.63 -1.41 -5.85
C ASP A 30 -10.27 -2.10 -5.69
N ASP A 31 -10.23 -3.37 -6.05
CA ASP A 31 -9.04 -4.22 -5.94
C ASP A 31 -7.92 -3.77 -6.88
N ASN A 32 -8.27 -3.15 -8.01
CA ASN A 32 -7.32 -2.83 -9.07
C ASN A 32 -6.37 -1.69 -8.69
N ARG A 33 -6.79 -0.81 -7.77
CA ARG A 33 -5.99 0.32 -7.30
C ARG A 33 -5.35 0.06 -5.94
N LEU A 34 -5.47 -1.14 -5.38
CA LEU A 34 -4.93 -1.47 -4.05
C LEU A 34 -3.74 -2.41 -4.16
N MET A 35 -2.64 -2.03 -3.50
CA MET A 35 -1.47 -2.89 -3.36
C MET A 35 -1.07 -3.00 -1.89
N ALA A 36 -0.86 -4.23 -1.41
CA ALA A 36 -0.31 -4.45 -0.08
C ALA A 36 1.22 -4.30 -0.13
N LEU A 37 1.76 -3.57 0.85
CA LEU A 37 3.19 -3.49 1.13
C LEU A 37 3.47 -4.03 2.53
N ASN A 38 4.71 -4.44 2.80
CA ASN A 38 5.08 -4.79 4.17
C ASN A 38 4.95 -3.60 5.14
N SER A 39 4.72 -3.91 6.40
CA SER A 39 4.57 -2.89 7.46
C SER A 39 5.93 -2.28 7.79
N THR A 40 5.97 -0.96 7.98
CA THR A 40 7.16 -0.23 8.46
C THR A 40 7.23 -0.15 9.98
N SER A 41 6.27 -0.75 10.69
CA SER A 41 6.35 -0.82 12.15
C SER A 41 7.52 -1.70 12.57
N SER A 42 8.19 -1.35 13.66
CA SER A 42 9.25 -2.17 14.28
C SER A 42 8.78 -3.58 14.67
N ALA A 43 7.46 -3.82 14.77
CA ALA A 43 6.89 -5.15 14.94
C ALA A 43 7.15 -6.09 13.74
N ASN A 44 7.45 -5.54 12.55
CA ASN A 44 7.90 -6.30 11.39
C ASN A 44 9.41 -6.57 11.44
N ALA A 45 9.91 -7.05 12.59
CA ALA A 45 11.34 -7.26 12.84
C ALA A 45 11.99 -8.35 11.96
N ARG A 46 11.20 -9.07 11.15
CA ARG A 46 11.69 -10.06 10.19
C ARG A 46 12.29 -9.45 8.94
N MET A 47 12.03 -8.17 8.67
CA MET A 47 12.63 -7.44 7.57
C MET A 47 13.58 -6.38 8.09
N SER A 48 14.75 -6.28 7.47
CA SER A 48 15.61 -5.14 7.70
C SER A 48 15.00 -3.88 7.10
N PHE A 49 15.49 -2.72 7.53
CA PHE A 49 15.06 -1.45 6.95
C PHE A 49 15.46 -1.35 5.47
N ASP A 50 16.62 -1.88 5.10
CA ASP A 50 17.10 -1.90 3.71
C ASP A 50 16.21 -2.80 2.84
N ASP A 51 15.79 -3.97 3.34
CA ASP A 51 14.85 -4.84 2.61
C ASP A 51 13.50 -4.14 2.37
N LEU A 52 13.01 -3.39 3.36
CA LEU A 52 11.78 -2.61 3.21
C LEU A 52 11.92 -1.51 2.14
N ILE A 53 13.06 -0.81 2.12
CA ILE A 53 13.34 0.21 1.11
C ILE A 53 13.39 -0.41 -0.28
N CYS A 54 14.12 -1.52 -0.45
CA CYS A 54 14.24 -2.20 -1.74
C CYS A 54 12.87 -2.66 -2.24
N GLU A 55 12.09 -3.37 -1.42
CA GLU A 55 10.75 -3.85 -1.78
C GLU A 55 9.81 -2.70 -2.19
N TRP A 56 9.82 -1.59 -1.44
CA TRP A 56 8.95 -0.46 -1.73
C TRP A 56 9.38 0.26 -3.01
N SER A 57 10.69 0.43 -3.21
CA SER A 57 11.24 1.05 -4.41
C SER A 57 10.90 0.23 -5.65
N ASP A 58 11.06 -1.08 -5.60
CA ASP A 58 10.71 -1.99 -6.69
C ASP A 58 9.22 -1.95 -7.03
N ASN A 59 8.35 -1.84 -6.03
CA ASN A 59 6.92 -1.73 -6.25
C ASN A 59 6.51 -0.34 -6.77
N LEU A 60 7.15 0.74 -6.33
CA LEU A 60 6.92 2.09 -6.84
C LEU A 60 7.33 2.21 -8.31
N LEU A 61 8.49 1.66 -8.69
CA LEU A 61 9.02 1.71 -10.05
C LEU A 61 8.12 1.05 -11.09
N LYS A 62 7.29 0.07 -10.71
CA LYS A 62 6.31 -0.56 -11.62
C LYS A 62 5.21 0.39 -12.09
N PHE A 63 5.03 1.52 -11.40
CA PHE A 63 3.94 2.47 -11.65
C PHE A 63 4.42 3.86 -12.05
N LEU A 64 5.73 4.08 -12.11
CA LEU A 64 6.37 5.24 -12.75
C LEU A 64 6.53 4.98 -14.25
#